data_AF-A0AAU8NMI8-F1
#
_entry.id   AF-A0AAU8NMI8-F1
#
_cell.length_a   1.000
_cell.length_b   1.000
_cell.length_c   1.000
_cell.angle_alpha   90.00
_cell.angle_beta   90.00
_cell.angle_gamma   90.00
#
_symmetry.space_group_name_H-M   'P 1'
#
loop_
_entity.id
_entity.type
_entity.pdbx_description
1 polymer ?
#
loop_
_entity_poly.entity_id
_entity_poly.type
_entity_poly.pdbx_seq_one_letter_code
_entity_poly.pdbx_strand_id
1 'polypeptide(L)'
;MLYHFSEDADIDIFIPRLKQNRPDFPAVVWAIDEQHEFTYYFPRNCPRIVIQRTNEISNEHQELFFKHTEADIIVTVEREWYTKIAGQSLYRYHLDEASFQLFDETAGYYISDQVITPSCVEKIDHLVERLLTRGVELRLTSNLYPLRDAVLQSDFKEFGIHRFNHAKKLLRSEN
;
A
#
# COMPACT_ATOMS: atom_id res chain seq x y z
N MET A 1 -3.83 -5.18 17.69
CA MET A 1 -3.56 -3.73 17.54
C MET A 1 -3.68 -3.40 16.06
N LEU A 2 -4.26 -2.26 15.72
CA LEU A 2 -4.38 -1.78 14.34
C LEU A 2 -3.65 -0.44 14.16
N TYR A 3 -3.40 -0.05 12.92
CA TYR A 3 -2.58 1.11 12.61
C TYR A 3 -3.22 2.07 11.61
N HIS A 4 -2.85 3.34 11.71
CA HIS A 4 -3.02 4.32 10.66
C HIS A 4 -1.67 4.98 10.35
N PHE A 5 -1.40 5.26 9.08
CA PHE A 5 -0.16 5.89 8.64
C PHE A 5 -0.45 7.23 7.97
N SER A 6 0.25 8.27 8.42
CA SER A 6 0.14 9.62 7.87
C SER A 6 1.50 10.30 7.71
N GLU A 7 1.57 11.29 6.82
CA GLU A 7 2.70 12.25 6.78
C GLU A 7 2.51 13.37 7.84
N ASP A 8 1.31 13.48 8.40
CA ASP A 8 0.92 14.43 9.44
C ASP A 8 1.16 13.81 10.84
N ALA A 9 1.82 14.56 11.72
CA ALA A 9 2.17 14.16 13.09
C ALA A 9 1.09 14.51 14.12
N ASP A 10 0.19 15.44 13.77
CA ASP A 10 -0.63 16.16 14.73
C ASP A 10 -2.11 15.74 14.63
N ILE A 11 -2.37 14.46 14.33
CA ILE A 11 -3.73 13.91 14.29
C ILE A 11 -4.11 13.40 15.68
N ASP A 12 -4.72 14.27 16.48
CA ASP A 12 -5.21 13.91 17.82
C ASP A 12 -6.45 13.01 17.78
N ILE A 13 -7.24 13.08 16.70
CA ILE A 13 -8.53 12.40 16.60
C ILE A 13 -8.87 12.02 15.17
N PHE A 14 -9.32 10.77 14.98
CA PHE A 14 -9.81 10.27 13.72
C PHE A 14 -11.34 10.29 13.74
N ILE A 15 -11.91 11.19 12.94
CA ILE A 15 -13.35 11.28 12.72
C ILE A 15 -13.71 10.44 11.49
N PRO A 16 -14.76 9.61 11.53
CA PRO A 16 -15.25 8.88 10.36
C PRO A 16 -15.47 9.81 9.15
N ARG A 17 -14.94 9.43 7.98
CA ARG A 17 -15.07 10.23 6.75
C ARG A 17 -15.71 9.44 5.63
N LEU A 18 -16.57 10.10 4.85
CA LEU A 18 -17.08 9.57 3.60
C LEU A 18 -15.95 9.43 2.58
N LYS A 19 -15.99 8.35 1.81
CA LYS A 19 -15.02 8.14 0.72
C LYS A 19 -15.50 8.91 -0.50
N GLN A 20 -14.72 9.87 -1.00
CA GLN A 20 -15.11 10.70 -2.15
C GLN A 20 -15.52 9.87 -3.39
N ASN A 21 -14.88 8.72 -3.60
CA ASN A 21 -15.14 7.86 -4.75
C ASN A 21 -16.21 6.78 -4.49
N ARG A 22 -16.81 6.74 -3.29
CA ARG A 22 -17.89 5.82 -2.91
C ARG A 22 -18.87 6.56 -1.98
N PRO A 23 -19.70 7.46 -2.52
CA PRO A 23 -20.62 8.27 -1.72
C PRO A 23 -21.63 7.43 -0.93
N ASP A 24 -21.99 6.24 -1.43
CA ASP A 24 -22.92 5.32 -0.76
C ASP A 24 -22.25 4.46 0.33
N PHE A 25 -20.94 4.57 0.51
CA PHE A 25 -20.21 3.88 1.57
C PHE A 25 -20.26 4.70 2.86
N PRO A 26 -20.55 4.09 4.03
CA PRO A 26 -20.66 4.82 5.29
C PRO A 26 -19.37 5.56 5.62
N ALA A 27 -19.51 6.66 6.37
CA ALA A 27 -18.37 7.37 6.91
C ALA A 27 -17.64 6.45 7.90
N VAL A 28 -16.34 6.24 7.70
CA VAL A 28 -15.54 5.36 8.56
C VAL A 28 -14.14 5.90 8.80
N VAL A 29 -13.53 5.48 9.90
CA VAL A 29 -12.09 5.51 10.13
C VAL A 29 -11.50 4.23 9.55
N TRP A 30 -10.44 4.36 8.75
CA TRP A 30 -9.72 3.23 8.18
C TRP A 30 -8.47 2.91 8.99
N ALA A 31 -8.24 1.62 9.21
CA ALA A 31 -7.04 1.09 9.83
C ALA A 31 -6.50 -0.11 9.03
N ILE A 32 -5.24 -0.44 9.26
CA ILE A 32 -4.51 -1.55 8.65
C ILE A 32 -3.93 -2.44 9.76
N ASP A 33 -3.86 -3.74 9.54
CA ASP A 33 -3.12 -4.65 10.41
C ASP A 33 -1.59 -4.51 10.28
N GLU A 34 -0.86 -5.23 11.13
CA GLU A 34 0.60 -5.25 11.14
C GLU A 34 1.21 -5.94 9.92
N GLN A 35 0.54 -6.95 9.38
CA GLN A 35 1.05 -7.75 8.27
C GLN A 35 1.10 -6.93 6.98
N HIS A 36 0.13 -6.05 6.78
CA HIS A 36 -0.04 -5.24 5.57
C HIS A 36 0.51 -3.82 5.72
N GLU A 37 1.12 -3.46 6.86
CA GLU A 37 1.63 -2.11 7.11
C GLU A 37 2.70 -1.68 6.10
N PHE A 38 3.44 -2.64 5.52
CA PHE A 38 4.45 -2.38 4.49
C PHE A 38 3.86 -1.64 3.27
N THR A 39 2.57 -1.84 2.98
CA THR A 39 1.87 -1.14 1.88
C THR A 39 1.77 0.37 2.11
N TYR A 40 2.05 0.85 3.34
CA TYR A 40 2.02 2.26 3.72
C TYR A 40 3.40 2.90 3.87
N TYR A 41 4.52 2.18 3.71
CA TYR A 41 5.88 2.71 3.80
C TYR A 41 6.30 3.52 2.56
N PHE A 42 5.45 4.42 2.12
CA PHE A 42 5.61 5.24 0.95
C PHE A 42 4.91 6.59 1.18
N PRO A 43 5.38 7.68 0.56
CA PRO A 43 4.62 8.92 0.51
C PRO A 43 3.18 8.68 0.05
N ARG A 44 2.25 9.46 0.59
CA ARG A 44 0.80 9.25 0.44
C ARG A 44 0.35 9.12 -1.00
N ASN A 45 0.95 9.91 -1.87
CA ASN A 45 0.62 9.97 -3.31
C ASN A 45 1.57 9.15 -4.19
N CYS A 46 2.50 8.38 -3.60
CA CYS A 46 3.38 7.51 -4.38
C CYS A 46 2.54 6.38 -5.03
N PRO A 47 2.43 6.36 -6.38
CA PRO A 47 1.79 5.27 -7.09
C PRO A 47 2.64 4.01 -6.91
N ARG A 48 1.98 2.88 -6.66
CA ARG A 48 2.67 1.62 -6.39
C ARG A 48 1.79 0.43 -6.75
N ILE A 49 2.44 -0.62 -7.23
CA ILE A 49 1.84 -1.92 -7.48
C ILE A 49 2.47 -2.91 -6.50
N VAL A 50 1.62 -3.61 -5.75
CA VAL A 50 2.00 -4.70 -4.85
C VAL A 50 1.52 -5.99 -5.49
N ILE A 51 2.41 -6.97 -5.64
CA ILE A 51 2.04 -8.33 -6.01
C ILE A 51 2.59 -9.28 -4.96
N GLN A 52 1.80 -10.29 -4.63
CA GLN A 52 2.13 -11.30 -3.65
C GLN A 52 2.10 -12.67 -4.31
N ARG A 53 3.14 -13.48 -4.05
CA ARG A 53 3.19 -14.87 -4.45
C ARG A 53 2.17 -15.63 -3.64
N THR A 54 1.29 -16.36 -4.31
CA THR A 54 0.38 -17.31 -3.68
C THR A 54 0.59 -18.69 -4.29
N ASN A 55 0.10 -19.73 -3.62
CA ASN A 55 0.24 -21.11 -4.08
C ASN A 55 -0.60 -21.43 -5.33
N GLU A 56 -1.42 -20.48 -5.79
CA GLU A 56 -2.42 -20.67 -6.84
C GLU A 56 -2.04 -19.99 -8.16
N ILE A 57 -0.88 -19.34 -8.23
CA ILE A 57 -0.40 -18.69 -9.46
C ILE A 57 0.05 -19.75 -10.47
N SER A 58 -0.26 -19.55 -11.75
CA SER A 58 0.23 -20.46 -12.80
C SER A 58 1.74 -20.36 -12.96
N ASN A 59 2.34 -21.44 -13.48
CA ASN A 59 3.77 -21.48 -13.81
C ASN A 59 4.18 -20.35 -14.77
N GLU A 60 3.29 -19.95 -15.69
CA GLU A 60 3.52 -18.84 -16.61
C GLU A 60 3.69 -17.50 -15.88
N HIS A 61 2.77 -17.15 -14.97
CA HIS A 61 2.87 -15.91 -14.21
C HIS A 61 3.95 -15.98 -13.12
N GLN A 62 4.20 -17.16 -12.54
CA GLN A 62 5.35 -17.36 -11.65
C GLN A 62 6.66 -17.05 -12.38
N GLU A 63 6.84 -17.56 -13.59
CA GLU A 63 8.00 -17.27 -14.42
C GLU A 63 8.05 -15.79 -14.83
N LEU A 64 6.91 -15.19 -15.18
CA LEU A 64 6.85 -13.80 -15.63
C LEU A 64 7.22 -12.80 -14.52
N PHE A 65 6.71 -12.98 -13.30
CA PHE A 65 6.83 -11.99 -12.24
C PHE A 65 7.91 -12.31 -11.21
N PHE A 66 8.17 -13.59 -10.97
CA PHE A 66 8.94 -14.07 -9.83
C PHE A 66 10.19 -14.90 -10.19
N LYS A 67 10.49 -15.14 -11.47
CA LYS A 67 11.64 -15.96 -11.92
C LYS A 67 12.98 -15.59 -11.30
N HIS A 68 13.20 -14.31 -11.03
CA HIS A 68 14.49 -13.79 -10.58
C HIS A 68 14.49 -13.32 -9.12
N THR A 69 13.52 -13.77 -8.32
CA THR A 69 13.44 -13.41 -6.91
C THR A 69 12.93 -14.55 -6.05
N GLU A 70 13.47 -14.62 -4.83
CA GLU A 70 12.98 -15.48 -3.76
C GLU A 70 11.96 -14.76 -2.87
N ALA A 71 11.76 -13.45 -3.06
CA ALA A 71 10.76 -12.70 -2.30
C ALA A 71 9.34 -13.15 -2.68
N ASP A 72 8.47 -13.22 -1.66
CA ASP A 72 7.04 -13.47 -1.84
C ASP A 72 6.27 -12.19 -2.13
N ILE A 73 6.79 -11.03 -1.72
CA ILE A 73 6.14 -9.73 -1.91
C ILE A 73 7.05 -8.85 -2.75
N ILE A 74 6.52 -8.35 -3.86
CA ILE A 74 7.18 -7.35 -4.69
C ILE A 74 6.34 -6.08 -4.67
N VAL A 75 6.98 -4.96 -4.34
CA VAL A 75 6.39 -3.63 -4.51
C VAL A 75 7.16 -2.89 -5.59
N THR A 76 6.46 -2.42 -6.61
CA THR A 76 7.05 -1.65 -7.70
C THR A 76 6.56 -0.21 -7.66
N VAL A 77 7.50 0.73 -7.76
CA VAL A 77 7.24 2.19 -7.85
C VAL A 77 7.99 2.80 -9.03
N GLU A 78 7.60 3.99 -9.46
CA GLU A 78 8.37 4.74 -10.46
C GLU A 78 9.63 5.32 -9.83
N ARG A 79 10.77 5.19 -10.51
CA ARG A 79 12.10 5.54 -10.00
C ARG A 79 12.21 6.99 -9.51
N GLU A 80 11.44 7.90 -10.09
CA GLU A 80 11.39 9.32 -9.71
C GLU A 80 10.90 9.53 -8.25
N TRP A 81 10.19 8.56 -7.67
CA TRP A 81 9.76 8.61 -6.27
C TRP A 81 10.84 8.18 -5.28
N TYR A 82 11.94 7.54 -5.73
CA TYR A 82 12.94 6.95 -4.84
C TYR A 82 13.50 7.94 -3.83
N THR A 83 13.99 9.10 -4.28
CA THR A 83 14.55 10.13 -3.38
C THR A 83 13.53 10.59 -2.35
N LYS A 84 12.26 10.71 -2.74
CA LYS A 84 11.20 11.10 -1.81
C LYS A 84 10.93 9.99 -0.80
N ILE A 85 10.84 8.73 -1.23
CA ILE A 85 10.62 7.58 -0.33
C ILE A 85 11.77 7.47 0.68
N ALA A 86 13.01 7.54 0.22
CA ALA A 86 14.19 7.39 1.06
C ALA A 86 14.34 8.50 2.11
N GLY A 87 13.88 9.72 1.79
CA GLY A 87 13.91 10.87 2.71
C GLY A 87 12.62 11.09 3.51
N GLN A 88 11.59 10.24 3.36
CA GLN A 88 10.29 10.45 3.98
C GLN A 88 10.25 9.87 5.40
N SER A 89 9.69 10.65 6.32
CA SER A 89 9.18 10.17 7.60
C SER A 89 7.67 9.97 7.53
N LEU A 90 7.13 8.97 8.22
CA LEU A 90 5.70 8.81 8.45
C LEU A 90 5.41 8.72 9.95
N TYR A 91 4.15 8.85 10.32
CA TYR A 91 3.67 8.68 11.68
C TYR A 91 2.70 7.50 11.70
N ARG A 92 3.04 6.50 12.52
CA ARG A 92 2.24 5.31 12.78
C ARG A 92 1.42 5.53 14.04
N TYR A 93 0.12 5.64 13.86
CA TYR A 93 -0.86 5.80 14.92
C TYR A 93 -1.39 4.44 15.34
N HIS A 94 -1.36 4.15 16.64
CA HIS A 94 -1.81 2.89 17.22
C HIS A 94 -3.27 2.99 17.63
N LEU A 95 -4.13 2.17 17.04
CA LEU A 95 -5.58 2.21 17.20
C LEU A 95 -6.07 0.92 17.86
N ASP A 96 -6.92 1.07 18.88
CA ASP A 96 -7.49 -0.07 19.61
C ASP A 96 -8.40 -0.89 18.68
N GLU A 97 -8.07 -2.16 18.50
CA GLU A 97 -8.79 -3.08 17.62
C GLU A 97 -10.22 -3.33 18.08
N ALA A 98 -10.52 -3.15 19.38
CA ALA A 98 -11.86 -3.37 19.93
C ALA A 98 -12.92 -2.44 19.32
N SER A 99 -12.51 -1.29 18.76
CA SER A 99 -13.40 -0.34 18.08
C SER A 99 -13.54 -0.59 16.59
N PHE A 100 -12.93 -1.63 16.03
CA PHE A 100 -12.89 -1.89 14.60
C PHE A 100 -13.51 -3.24 14.23
N GLN A 101 -14.01 -3.31 13.00
CA GLN A 101 -14.43 -4.55 12.35
C GLN A 101 -13.58 -4.81 11.12
N LEU A 102 -13.30 -6.08 10.86
CA LEU A 102 -12.61 -6.51 9.65
C LEU A 102 -13.46 -6.16 8.42
N PHE A 103 -12.85 -5.49 7.45
CA PHE A 103 -13.49 -5.12 6.20
C PHE A 103 -13.00 -5.99 5.03
N ASP A 104 -11.69 -6.24 4.96
CA ASP A 104 -11.05 -7.00 3.89
C ASP A 104 -9.78 -7.65 4.44
N GLU A 105 -9.81 -8.98 4.63
CA GLU A 105 -8.70 -9.75 5.17
C GLU A 105 -7.49 -9.74 4.23
N THR A 106 -7.73 -9.86 2.92
CA THR A 106 -6.68 -9.88 1.89
C THR A 106 -5.95 -8.55 1.82
N ALA A 107 -6.64 -7.43 2.06
CA ALA A 107 -6.02 -6.10 2.10
C ALA A 107 -5.59 -5.68 3.52
N GLY A 108 -5.89 -6.48 4.55
CA GLY A 108 -5.69 -6.15 5.97
C GLY A 108 -6.50 -4.96 6.47
N TYR A 109 -7.59 -4.60 5.77
CA TYR A 109 -8.36 -3.40 6.08
C TYR A 109 -9.40 -3.63 7.17
N TYR A 110 -9.44 -2.68 8.09
CA TYR A 110 -10.41 -2.58 9.15
C TYR A 110 -11.10 -1.21 9.09
N ILE A 111 -12.37 -1.19 9.50
CA ILE A 111 -13.18 0.03 9.54
C ILE A 111 -13.81 0.23 10.92
N SER A 112 -14.01 1.48 11.30
CA SER A 112 -14.80 1.88 12.46
C SER A 112 -15.73 3.02 12.07
N ASP A 113 -16.98 2.98 12.53
CA ASP A 113 -17.93 4.10 12.41
C ASP A 113 -17.85 5.06 13.61
N GLN A 114 -16.93 4.81 14.54
CA GLN A 114 -16.73 5.60 15.74
C GLN A 114 -15.61 6.62 15.57
N VAL A 115 -15.63 7.65 16.43
CA VAL A 115 -14.50 8.58 16.57
C VAL A 115 -13.40 7.90 17.38
N ILE A 116 -12.18 7.88 16.86
CA ILE A 116 -11.06 7.14 17.44
C ILE A 116 -9.97 8.11 17.90
N THR A 117 -9.52 7.94 19.14
CA THR A 117 -8.30 8.61 19.65
C THR A 117 -7.15 7.61 19.57
N PRO A 118 -6.02 7.93 18.93
CA PRO A 118 -4.87 7.05 18.90
C PRO A 118 -4.27 6.88 20.30
N SER A 119 -3.88 5.65 20.64
CA SER A 119 -3.24 5.32 21.92
C SER A 119 -1.77 5.75 21.97
N CYS A 120 -1.11 5.79 20.81
CA CYS A 120 0.29 6.15 20.66
C CYS A 120 0.54 6.61 19.21
N VAL A 121 1.54 7.47 19.03
CA VAL A 121 2.04 7.90 17.73
C VAL A 121 3.55 7.65 17.68
N GLU A 122 3.99 6.83 16.73
CA GLU A 122 5.40 6.56 16.48
C GLU A 122 5.83 7.24 15.19
N LYS A 123 6.93 8.01 15.24
CA LYS A 123 7.59 8.45 14.02
C LYS A 123 8.38 7.28 13.43
N ILE A 124 8.10 6.94 12.18
CA ILE A 124 8.84 5.96 11.41
C ILE A 124 9.67 6.64 10.32
N ASP A 125 10.96 6.33 10.33
CA ASP A 125 11.95 6.75 9.34
C ASP A 125 12.47 5.52 8.58
N HIS A 126 13.35 5.74 7.59
CA HIS A 126 14.05 4.66 6.88
C HIS A 126 13.10 3.65 6.23
N LEU A 127 12.12 4.17 5.48
CA LEU A 127 11.02 3.38 4.93
C LEU A 127 11.50 2.26 4.00
N VAL A 128 12.56 2.50 3.22
CA VAL A 128 13.13 1.49 2.32
C VAL A 128 13.72 0.35 3.14
N GLU A 129 14.52 0.64 4.16
CA GLU A 129 15.14 -0.36 5.04
C GLU A 129 14.08 -1.20 5.76
N ARG A 130 12.95 -0.59 6.16
CA ARG A 130 11.83 -1.31 6.77
C ARG A 130 11.15 -2.27 5.79
N LEU A 131 10.99 -1.90 4.51
CA LEU A 131 10.51 -2.82 3.47
C LEU A 131 11.45 -4.01 3.33
N LEU A 132 12.75 -3.75 3.16
CA LEU A 132 13.76 -4.78 2.94
C LEU A 132 13.88 -5.75 4.13
N THR A 133 13.82 -5.24 5.36
CA THR A 133 13.88 -6.07 6.58
C THR A 133 12.67 -7.00 6.71
N ARG A 134 11.53 -6.64 6.09
CA ARG A 134 10.34 -7.49 6.01
C ARG A 134 10.37 -8.50 4.85
N GLY A 135 11.48 -8.58 4.10
CA GLY A 135 11.58 -9.45 2.92
C GLY A 135 10.81 -8.95 1.70
N VAL A 136 10.36 -7.68 1.70
CA VAL A 136 9.71 -7.07 0.54
C VAL A 136 10.76 -6.67 -0.48
N GLU A 137 10.63 -7.14 -1.71
CA GLU A 137 11.45 -6.69 -2.82
C GLU A 137 10.90 -5.37 -3.38
N LEU A 138 11.67 -4.29 -3.26
CA LEU A 138 11.35 -3.00 -3.86
C LEU A 138 11.95 -2.90 -5.27
N ARG A 139 11.08 -2.80 -6.29
CA ARG A 139 11.49 -2.56 -7.69
C ARG A 139 11.23 -1.11 -8.10
N LEU A 140 12.18 -0.55 -8.84
CA LEU A 140 12.06 0.77 -9.45
C LEU A 140 11.88 0.62 -10.97
N THR A 141 10.83 1.21 -11.53
CA THR A 141 10.55 1.21 -12.98
C THR A 141 10.55 2.63 -13.54
N SER A 142 10.71 2.78 -14.85
CA SER A 142 10.54 4.06 -15.55
C SER A 142 9.06 4.44 -15.74
N ASN A 143 8.16 3.45 -15.70
CA ASN A 143 6.71 3.64 -15.84
C ASN A 143 5.94 2.44 -15.29
N LEU A 144 4.83 2.68 -14.58
CA LEU A 144 4.01 1.61 -13.98
C LEU A 144 2.95 1.01 -14.91
N TYR A 145 2.59 1.64 -16.03
CA TYR A 145 1.52 1.14 -16.92
C TYR A 145 1.78 -0.26 -17.47
N PRO A 146 2.98 -0.60 -17.99
CA PRO A 146 3.23 -1.95 -18.50
C PRO A 146 3.05 -3.03 -17.43
N LEU A 147 3.53 -2.78 -16.20
CA LEU A 147 3.35 -3.71 -15.10
C LEU A 147 1.88 -3.81 -14.68
N ARG A 148 1.16 -2.70 -14.60
CA ARG A 148 -0.27 -2.70 -14.30
C ARG A 148 -1.03 -3.57 -15.29
N ASP A 149 -0.79 -3.38 -16.58
CA ASP A 149 -1.52 -4.07 -17.63
C ASP A 149 -1.20 -5.57 -17.62
N ALA A 150 0.04 -5.96 -17.33
CA ALA A 150 0.43 -7.36 -17.14
C ALA A 150 -0.24 -7.98 -15.90
N VAL A 151 -0.27 -7.27 -14.77
CA VAL A 151 -0.93 -7.75 -13.53
C VAL A 151 -2.44 -7.92 -13.75
N LEU A 152 -3.10 -6.98 -14.43
CA LEU A 152 -4.53 -7.07 -14.73
C LEU A 152 -4.89 -8.20 -15.72
N GLN A 153 -3.92 -8.68 -16.51
CA GLN A 153 -4.07 -9.83 -17.41
C GLN A 153 -3.64 -11.15 -16.79
N SER A 154 -3.13 -11.12 -15.56
CA SER A 154 -2.64 -12.30 -14.85
C SER A 154 -3.74 -13.03 -14.08
N ASP A 155 -3.38 -14.18 -13.48
CA ASP A 155 -4.23 -14.96 -12.57
C ASP A 155 -4.05 -14.59 -11.08
N PHE A 156 -3.35 -13.48 -10.78
CA PHE A 156 -3.20 -13.04 -9.40
C PHE A 156 -4.56 -12.74 -8.75
N LYS A 157 -4.83 -13.44 -7.66
CA LYS A 157 -5.98 -13.16 -6.78
C LYS A 157 -5.70 -12.04 -5.79
N GLU A 158 -4.43 -11.86 -5.43
CA GLU A 158 -3.98 -10.94 -4.40
C GLU A 158 -2.96 -9.95 -4.98
N PHE A 159 -3.43 -8.76 -5.31
CA PHE A 159 -2.57 -7.66 -5.74
C PHE A 159 -3.18 -6.31 -5.34
N GLY A 160 -2.32 -5.32 -5.18
CA GLY A 160 -2.69 -3.95 -4.83
C GLY A 160 -2.23 -2.95 -5.88
N ILE A 161 -3.16 -2.17 -6.44
CA ILE A 161 -2.81 -1.01 -7.29
C ILE A 161 -3.22 0.26 -6.53
N HIS A 162 -2.24 0.96 -5.98
CA HIS A 162 -2.49 2.11 -5.11
C HIS A 162 -2.08 3.42 -5.78
N ARG A 163 -2.91 4.46 -5.61
CA ARG A 163 -2.61 5.84 -6.00
C ARG A 163 -2.21 6.00 -7.48
N PHE A 164 -2.72 5.11 -8.34
CA PHE A 164 -2.31 5.03 -9.74
C PHE A 164 -2.66 6.28 -10.56
N ASN A 165 -3.60 7.11 -10.09
CA ASN A 165 -3.89 8.43 -10.64
C ASN A 165 -2.69 9.41 -10.56
N HIS A 166 -1.67 9.10 -9.75
CA HIS A 166 -0.41 9.84 -9.66
C HIS A 166 0.74 9.21 -10.46
N ALA A 167 0.50 8.10 -11.17
CA ALA A 167 1.50 7.48 -12.03
C ALA A 167 1.83 8.38 -13.23
N LYS A 168 3.09 8.35 -13.66
CA LYS A 168 3.54 9.02 -14.87
C LYS A 168 2.77 8.47 -16.06
N LYS A 169 2.04 9.35 -16.77
CA LYS A 169 1.32 8.96 -17.98
C LYS A 169 2.32 8.41 -19.01
N LEU A 170 1.95 7.29 -19.63
CA LEU A 170 2.69 6.77 -20.77
C LEU A 170 2.59 7.81 -21.89
N LEU A 171 3.72 8.41 -22.28
CA LEU A 171 3.78 9.21 -23.50
C LEU A 171 3.57 8.22 -24.65
N ARG A 172 2.41 8.26 -25.29
CA ARG A 172 2.28 7.64 -26.61
C ARG A 172 3.14 8.48 -27.53
N SER A 173 4.20 7.88 -28.08
CA SER A 173 4.81 8.44 -29.28
C SER A 173 3.71 8.50 -30.33
N GLU A 174 3.32 9.72 -30.72
CA GLU A 174 2.54 9.92 -31.94
C GLU A 174 3.36 9.32 -33.08
N ASN A 175 2.87 8.20 -33.61
CA ASN A 175 3.29 7.67 -34.91
C ASN A 175 2.29 8.15 -35.96
#